data_AF-A0AAV5SIP9-F1
#
_entry.id   AF-A0AAV5SIP9-F1
#
_cell.length_a   1.000
_cell.length_b   1.000
_cell.length_c   1.000
_cell.angle_alpha   90.00
_cell.angle_beta   90.00
_cell.angle_gamma   90.00
#
_symmetry.space_group_name_H-M   'P 1'
#
loop_
_entity.id
_entity.type
_entity.pdbx_description
1 polymer ?
#
loop_
_entity_poly.entity_id
_entity_poly.type
_entity_poly.pdbx_seq_one_letter_code
_entity_poly.pdbx_strand_id
1 'polypeptide(L)'
;SDANAVREEESVVFDQPFPILDLPKEIMTNIIRKMSMKDRASFALVNDYLNELEKKAGHRSFESLTFVQRSDGKIMIDNISLADKCNQSTSAD
;
A
#
# COMPACT_ATOMS: atom_id res chain seq x y z
N SER A 1 7.64 43.77 27.12
CA SER A 1 7.16 42.58 27.83
C SER A 1 6.51 41.67 26.84
N ASP A 2 7.28 40.72 26.32
CA ASP A 2 6.87 39.81 25.25
C ASP A 2 6.02 38.68 25.85
N ALA A 3 4.74 38.65 25.47
CA ALA A 3 3.83 37.57 25.83
C ALA A 3 4.07 36.39 24.87
N ASN A 4 4.94 35.48 25.30
CA ASN A 4 5.18 34.21 24.62
C ASN A 4 3.96 33.30 24.83
N ALA A 5 3.03 33.32 23.88
CA ALA A 5 1.89 32.40 23.85
C ALA A 5 2.39 31.02 23.40
N VAL A 6 2.77 30.20 24.37
CA VAL A 6 3.06 28.78 24.18
C VAL A 6 1.75 28.10 23.80
N ARG A 7 1.61 27.75 22.52
CA ARG A 7 0.54 26.86 22.05
C ARG A 7 0.88 25.45 22.55
N GLU A 8 0.13 24.99 23.53
CA GLU A 8 0.12 23.59 23.92
C GLU A 8 -0.45 22.81 22.72
N GLU A 9 0.41 22.06 22.02
CA GLU A 9 -0.04 21.09 21.04
C GLU A 9 -0.74 19.96 21.81
N GLU A 10 -2.07 20.04 21.82
CA GLU A 10 -2.96 19.06 22.42
C GLU A 10 -2.72 17.71 21.73
N SER A 11 -1.95 16.82 22.38
CA SER A 11 -1.74 15.47 21.89
C SER A 11 -3.06 14.71 22.02
N VAL A 12 -3.76 14.53 20.89
CA VAL A 12 -4.97 13.72 20.83
C VAL A 12 -4.57 12.27 21.12
N VAL A 13 -4.69 11.85 22.38
CA VAL A 13 -4.48 10.47 22.78
C VAL A 13 -5.68 9.67 22.28
N PHE A 14 -5.51 8.97 21.16
CA PHE A 14 -6.51 8.02 20.67
C PHE A 14 -6.45 6.76 21.54
N ASP A 15 -7.16 6.78 22.67
CA ASP A 15 -7.30 5.63 23.58
C ASP A 15 -8.16 4.48 23.01
N GLN A 16 -8.70 4.64 21.80
CA GLN A 16 -9.46 3.59 21.13
C GLN A 16 -8.58 2.82 20.14
N PRO A 17 -8.52 1.48 20.24
CA PRO A 17 -7.90 0.68 19.20
C PRO A 17 -8.66 0.93 17.89
N PHE A 18 -7.96 1.38 16.86
CA PHE A 18 -8.54 1.58 15.54
C PHE A 18 -9.07 0.22 15.05
N PRO A 19 -10.40 0.00 14.98
CA PRO A 19 -10.97 -1.34 14.73
C PRO A 19 -10.55 -1.93 13.38
N ILE A 20 -10.12 -1.06 12.47
CA ILE A 20 -9.61 -1.46 11.17
C ILE A 20 -8.29 -2.28 11.29
N LEU A 21 -7.48 -2.04 12.33
CA LEU A 21 -6.22 -2.75 12.56
C LEU A 21 -6.42 -4.21 13.02
N ASP A 22 -7.62 -4.54 13.48
CA ASP A 22 -8.00 -5.91 13.86
C ASP A 22 -8.41 -6.77 12.64
N LEU A 23 -8.49 -6.16 11.44
CA LEU A 23 -8.81 -6.90 10.23
C LEU A 23 -7.69 -7.91 9.89
N PRO A 24 -8.06 -9.08 9.32
CA PRO A 24 -7.08 -10.00 8.78
C PRO A 24 -6.17 -9.33 7.77
N LYS A 25 -4.91 -9.74 7.79
CA LYS A 25 -3.85 -9.15 6.96
C LYS A 25 -4.21 -9.12 5.49
N GLU A 26 -4.83 -10.17 4.95
CA GLU A 26 -5.21 -10.22 3.54
C GLU A 26 -6.26 -9.16 3.20
N ILE A 27 -7.21 -8.92 4.10
CA ILE A 27 -8.26 -7.92 3.94
C ILE A 27 -7.66 -6.52 3.93
N MET A 28 -6.82 -6.19 4.91
CA MET A 28 -6.12 -4.91 4.97
C MET A 28 -5.23 -4.68 3.74
N THR A 29 -4.48 -5.70 3.32
CA THR A 29 -3.65 -5.65 2.09
C THR A 29 -4.50 -5.36 0.85
N ASN A 30 -5.69 -5.95 0.75
CA ASN A 30 -6.62 -5.71 -0.36
C ASN A 30 -7.24 -4.31 -0.32
N ILE A 31 -7.49 -3.74 0.86
CA ILE A 31 -7.93 -2.35 1.03
C ILE A 31 -6.83 -1.42 0.51
N ILE A 32 -5.59 -1.58 1.02
CA ILE A 32 -4.44 -0.76 0.62
C ILE A 32 -4.19 -0.84 -0.89
N ARG A 33 -4.35 -2.03 -1.51
CA ARG A 33 -4.20 -2.20 -2.97
C ARG A 33 -5.19 -1.36 -3.79
N LYS A 34 -6.37 -1.04 -3.24
CA LYS A 34 -7.39 -0.22 -3.91
C LYS A 34 -7.20 1.28 -3.68
N MET A 35 -6.33 1.69 -2.76
CA MET A 35 -6.04 3.09 -2.46
C MET A 35 -5.14 3.72 -3.53
N SER A 36 -5.22 5.04 -3.68
CA SER A 36 -4.30 5.79 -4.53
C SER A 36 -2.88 5.75 -3.95
N MET A 37 -1.84 5.90 -4.78
CA MET A 37 -0.45 5.93 -4.29
C MET A 37 -0.23 7.03 -3.25
N LYS A 38 -0.92 8.18 -3.39
CA LYS A 38 -0.87 9.27 -2.42
C LYS A 38 -1.43 8.85 -1.06
N ASP A 39 -2.61 8.22 -1.06
CA ASP A 39 -3.24 7.80 0.21
C ASP A 39 -2.48 6.65 0.86
N ARG A 40 -1.90 5.74 0.05
CA ARG A 40 -1.03 4.66 0.53
C ARG A 40 0.20 5.20 1.25
N ALA A 41 0.84 6.22 0.68
CA ALA A 41 1.98 6.89 1.32
C ALA A 41 1.58 7.47 2.68
N SER A 42 0.43 8.14 2.77
CA SER A 42 -0.10 8.63 4.05
C SER A 42 -0.41 7.49 5.04
N PHE A 43 -0.95 6.37 4.55
CA PHE A 43 -1.29 5.21 5.38
C PHE A 43 -0.05 4.52 5.97
N ALA A 44 1.03 4.43 5.20
CA ALA A 44 2.30 3.86 5.64
C ALA A 44 2.99 4.69 6.75
N LEU A 45 2.67 5.98 6.87
CA LEU A 45 3.25 6.86 7.90
C LEU A 45 2.60 6.71 9.27
N VAL A 46 1.45 6.04 9.37
CA VAL A 46 0.69 5.93 10.62
C VAL A 46 1.39 5.04 11.65
N ASN A 47 1.88 3.87 11.23
CA ASN A 47 2.67 2.97 12.06
C ASN A 47 3.41 1.92 11.23
N ASP A 48 4.34 1.21 11.88
CA ASP A 48 5.18 0.18 11.23
C ASP A 48 4.37 -0.98 10.65
N TYR A 49 3.27 -1.37 11.30
CA TYR A 49 2.40 -2.44 10.80
C TYR A 49 1.81 -2.08 9.43
N LEU A 50 1.25 -0.88 9.30
CA LEU A 50 0.66 -0.40 8.06
C LEU A 50 1.71 -0.13 6.98
N ASN A 51 2.90 0.33 7.35
CA ASN A 51 4.05 0.44 6.45
C ASN A 51 4.41 -0.92 5.83
N GLU A 52 4.48 -1.98 6.63
CA GLU A 52 4.79 -3.33 6.14
C GLU A 52 3.69 -3.91 5.26
N LEU A 53 2.43 -3.54 5.50
CA LEU A 53 1.33 -3.92 4.61
C LEU A 53 1.32 -3.13 3.30
N GLU A 54 1.69 -1.86 3.33
CA GLU A 54 1.84 -1.03 2.13
C GLU A 54 2.87 -1.63 1.18
N LYS A 55 4.07 -1.95 1.68
CA LYS A 55 5.12 -2.61 0.89
C LYS A 55 4.62 -3.92 0.27
N LYS A 56 3.86 -4.71 1.05
CA LYS A 56 3.28 -5.98 0.57
C LYS A 56 2.21 -5.78 -0.49
N ALA A 57 1.35 -4.78 -0.32
CA ALA A 57 0.35 -4.39 -1.30
C ALA A 57 1.00 -3.77 -2.55
N GLY A 58 2.23 -3.27 -2.46
CA GLY A 58 3.01 -2.64 -3.53
C GLY A 58 3.66 -3.64 -4.49
N HIS A 59 3.76 -4.92 -4.09
CA HIS A 59 4.15 -5.97 -5.02
C HIS A 59 3.00 -6.18 -6.03
N ARG A 60 3.27 -5.80 -7.29
CA ARG A 60 2.33 -5.90 -8.41
C ARG A 60 1.80 -7.33 -8.51
N SER A 61 0.47 -7.47 -8.57
CA SER A 61 -0.14 -8.73 -8.94
C SER A 61 0.16 -9.02 -10.40
N PHE A 62 0.69 -10.20 -10.70
CA PHE A 62 0.78 -10.69 -12.08
C PHE A 62 -0.63 -10.90 -12.61
N GLU A 63 -0.92 -10.34 -13.78
CA GLU A 63 -2.18 -10.63 -14.50
C GLU A 63 -2.06 -11.98 -15.22
N SER A 64 -0.93 -12.22 -15.86
CA SER A 64 -0.63 -13.48 -16.52
C SER A 64 0.85 -13.81 -16.42
N LEU A 65 1.14 -15.11 -16.31
CA LEU A 65 2.48 -15.66 -16.27
C LEU A 65 2.51 -16.89 -17.17
N THR A 66 3.33 -16.84 -18.22
CA THR A 66 3.46 -17.96 -19.17
C THR A 66 4.75 -18.71 -18.89
N PHE A 67 4.63 -20.02 -18.68
CA PHE A 67 5.77 -20.92 -18.54
C PHE A 67 5.99 -21.68 -19.84
N VAL A 68 7.25 -21.76 -20.27
CA VAL A 68 7.65 -22.52 -21.46
C VAL A 68 8.73 -23.53 -21.07
N GLN A 69 8.53 -24.78 -21.48
CA GLN A 69 9.54 -25.82 -21.31
C GLN A 69 10.48 -25.81 -22.52
N ARG A 70 11.78 -25.70 -22.25
CA ARG A 70 12.82 -25.76 -23.25
C ARG A 70 13.14 -27.20 -23.63
N SER A 71 13.79 -27.37 -24.78
CA SER A 71 14.26 -28.67 -25.27
C SER A 71 15.28 -29.35 -24.35
N ASP A 72 15.95 -28.61 -23.45
CA ASP A 72 16.84 -29.15 -22.42
C ASP A 72 16.08 -29.57 -21.14
N GLY A 73 14.74 -29.57 -21.16
CA GLY A 73 13.87 -29.97 -20.06
C GLY A 73 13.62 -28.90 -19.00
N LYS A 74 14.26 -27.73 -19.09
CA LYS A 74 14.10 -26.64 -18.11
C LYS A 74 12.83 -25.84 -18.34
N ILE A 75 12.15 -25.46 -17.27
CA ILE A 75 11.02 -24.52 -17.30
C ILE A 75 11.57 -23.11 -17.18
N MET A 76 11.18 -22.23 -18.11
CA MET A 76 11.43 -20.79 -18.01
C MET A 76 10.12 -20.01 -17.99
N ILE A 77 10.19 -18.79 -17.46
CA ILE A 77 9.14 -17.79 -17.62
C ILE A 77 9.37 -17.11 -18.98
N ASP A 78 8.37 -17.15 -19.84
CA ASP A 78 8.43 -16.60 -21.19
C ASP A 78 7.85 -15.18 -21.24
N ASN A 79 6.71 -14.97 -20.57
CA ASN A 79 6.04 -13.68 -20.52
C ASN A 79 5.49 -13.39 -19.12
N ILE A 80 5.67 -12.15 -18.67
CA ILE A 80 5.14 -11.62 -17.42
C ILE A 80 4.25 -10.42 -17.76
N SER A 81 2.93 -10.56 -17.60
CA SER A 81 2.03 -9.40 -17.61
C SER A 81 1.78 -8.96 -16.17
N LEU A 82 1.96 -7.68 -15.92
CA LEU A 82 1.63 -7.05 -14.65
C LEU A 82 0.22 -6.51 -14.77
N ALA A 83 -0.63 -6.73 -13.76
CA ALA A 83 -1.94 -6.10 -13.74
C ALA A 83 -1.74 -4.58 -13.60
N ASP A 84 -1.87 -3.87 -14.72
CA ASP A 84 -1.87 -2.42 -14.71
C ASP A 84 -3.15 -1.93 -14.04
N LYS A 85 -3.05 -1.64 -12.74
CA LYS A 85 -4.01 -0.81 -12.04
C LYS A 85 -3.34 0.47 -11.55
N CYS A 86 -2.43 0.99 -12.35
CA CYS A 86 -2.01 2.38 -12.20
C CYS A 86 -3.19 3.23 -12.65
N ASN A 87 -3.91 3.81 -11.68
CA ASN A 87 -4.99 4.75 -11.92
C ASN A 87 -4.53 5.77 -12.95
N GLN A 88 -5.22 5.85 -14.08
CA GLN A 88 -5.16 7.00 -14.96
C GLN A 88 -5.60 8.21 -14.13
N SER A 89 -4.66 8.94 -13.56
CA SER A 89 -4.88 10.34 -13.23
C SER A 89 -5.00 11.06 -14.58
N THR A 90 -6.22 11.11 -15.12
CA THR A 90 -6.57 12.11 -16.12
C THR A 90 -6.45 13.46 -15.45
N SER A 91 -5.29 14.10 -15.57
CA SER A 91 -5.18 15.54 -15.41
C SER A 91 -5.78 16.18 -16.65
N ALA A 92 -7.05 16.54 -16.57
CA ALA A 92 -7.68 17.55 -17.40
C ALA A 92 -8.08 18.69 -16.47
N ASP A 93 -7.27 19.74 -16.49
CA ASP A 93 -7.62 21.17 -16.54
C ASP A 93 -6.42 22.04 -16.13
#